data_AF-A0A934ZMI1-F1
#
_entry.id   AF-A0A934ZMI1-F1
#
_cell.length_a   1.000
_cell.length_b   1.000
_cell.length_c   1.000
_cell.angle_alpha   90.00
_cell.angle_beta   90.00
_cell.angle_gamma   90.00
#
_symmetry.space_group_name_H-M   'P 1'
#
loop_
_entity.id
_entity.type
_entity.pdbx_description
1 polymer ?
#
loop_
_entity_poly.entity_id
_entity_poly.type
_entity_poly.pdbx_seq_one_letter_code
_entity_poly.pdbx_strand_id
1 'polypeptide(L)'
;MADRRKADADAAIIDAEGFPQTAEVKALRTAGRDVIDSLKRLNGVLRPLAVKLDADERKSGVGKLLKGEAAELLKVARFAMANPALVKGFAAKDGGVDPKVFEGDLLAGHLAVHEAARTLRDAVEEESREMLSLLGDLAIHRGVLARPVLLNAYKLFAQIAQNDTAVHSALKSVIEFFSRPQGASNTGAAGDKPA
;
A
#
# COMPACT_ATOMS: atom_id res chain seq x y z
N MET A 1 -11.40 -2.31 -16.65
CA MET A 1 -11.36 -3.43 -15.68
C MET A 1 -10.70 -3.05 -14.34
N ALA A 2 -9.65 -2.22 -14.31
CA ALA A 2 -9.02 -1.77 -13.06
C ALA A 2 -9.94 -0.88 -12.18
N ASP A 3 -10.77 -0.03 -12.79
CA ASP A 3 -11.68 0.87 -12.05
C ASP A 3 -12.82 0.13 -11.34
N ARG A 4 -13.36 -0.96 -11.90
CA ARG A 4 -14.37 -1.78 -11.22
C ARG A 4 -13.78 -2.48 -9.99
N ARG A 5 -12.62 -3.13 -10.12
CA ARG A 5 -11.94 -3.78 -8.98
C ARG A 5 -11.61 -2.82 -7.85
N LYS A 6 -11.31 -1.55 -8.17
CA LYS A 6 -11.05 -0.52 -7.17
C LYS A 6 -12.32 -0.05 -6.46
N ALA A 7 -13.41 0.15 -7.20
CA ALA A 7 -14.72 0.45 -6.64
C ALA A 7 -15.26 -0.70 -5.77
N ASP A 8 -15.02 -1.94 -6.18
CA ASP A 8 -15.43 -3.14 -5.43
C ASP A 8 -14.62 -3.29 -4.12
N ALA A 9 -13.33 -2.95 -4.12
CA ALA A 9 -12.49 -2.96 -2.91
C ALA A 9 -12.86 -1.83 -1.93
N ASP A 10 -13.18 -0.63 -2.45
CA ASP A 10 -13.67 0.50 -1.65
C ASP A 10 -15.05 0.17 -1.01
N ALA A 11 -15.92 -0.55 -1.72
CA ALA A 11 -17.22 -1.00 -1.21
C ALA A 11 -17.12 -2.16 -0.19
N ALA A 12 -16.15 -3.08 -0.36
CA ALA A 12 -15.96 -4.23 0.53
C ALA A 12 -15.52 -3.86 1.96
N ILE A 13 -14.95 -2.67 2.16
CA ILE A 13 -14.63 -2.12 3.49
C ILE A 13 -15.91 -1.73 4.25
N ILE A 14 -17.00 -1.47 3.53
CA ILE A 14 -18.14 -0.73 4.05
C ILE A 14 -19.21 -1.67 4.60
N ASP A 15 -19.49 -2.81 3.96
CA ASP A 15 -20.59 -3.70 4.37
C ASP A 15 -20.26 -5.19 4.18
N ALA A 16 -19.53 -5.77 5.14
CA ALA A 16 -19.63 -7.22 5.32
C ALA A 16 -21.05 -7.53 5.85
N GLU A 17 -21.98 -7.82 4.93
CA GLU A 17 -23.38 -8.11 5.22
C GLU A 17 -23.49 -9.18 6.32
N GLY A 18 -24.37 -8.94 7.28
CA GLY A 18 -24.66 -9.88 8.38
C GLY A 18 -23.72 -9.82 9.59
N PHE A 19 -22.64 -9.03 9.58
CA PHE A 19 -21.80 -8.85 10.77
C PHE A 19 -22.28 -7.71 11.70
N PRO A 20 -22.24 -7.89 13.03
CA PRO A 20 -22.62 -6.84 13.99
C PRO A 20 -21.82 -5.55 13.80
N GLN A 21 -22.51 -4.41 13.87
CA GLN A 21 -21.92 -3.08 13.78
C GLN A 21 -21.57 -2.53 15.17
N THR A 22 -20.67 -3.21 15.88
CA THR A 22 -20.19 -2.76 17.20
C THR A 22 -19.42 -1.43 17.09
N ALA A 23 -19.18 -0.79 18.23
CA ALA A 23 -18.41 0.46 18.26
C ALA A 23 -17.00 0.27 17.65
N GLU A 24 -16.35 -0.87 17.95
CA GLU A 24 -15.03 -1.23 17.44
C GLU A 24 -15.03 -1.46 15.93
N VAL A 25 -16.05 -2.17 15.40
CA VAL A 25 -16.19 -2.39 13.95
C VAL A 25 -16.37 -1.06 13.23
N LYS A 26 -17.23 -0.18 13.75
CA LYS A 26 -17.46 1.16 13.17
C LYS A 26 -16.18 2.01 13.23
N ALA A 27 -15.46 1.98 14.34
CA ALA A 27 -14.20 2.70 14.50
C ALA A 27 -13.15 2.22 13.48
N LEU A 28 -12.94 0.91 13.37
CA LEU A 28 -11.98 0.33 12.43
C LEU A 28 -12.32 0.65 10.97
N ARG A 29 -13.61 0.53 10.58
CA ARG A 29 -14.06 0.88 9.21
C ARG A 29 -13.92 2.37 8.92
N THR A 30 -14.15 3.24 9.91
CA THR A 30 -13.99 4.69 9.74
C THR A 30 -12.53 5.05 9.57
N ALA A 31 -11.66 4.59 10.47
CA ALA A 31 -10.22 4.81 10.36
C ALA A 31 -9.64 4.26 9.04
N GLY A 32 -10.05 3.06 8.62
CA GLY A 32 -9.64 2.48 7.34
C GLY A 32 -10.03 3.33 6.13
N ARG A 33 -11.25 3.90 6.13
CA ARG A 33 -11.70 4.83 5.08
C ARG A 33 -10.85 6.10 5.06
N ASP A 34 -10.60 6.70 6.23
CA ASP A 34 -9.82 7.92 6.34
C ASP A 34 -8.38 7.75 5.81
N VAL A 35 -7.77 6.59 6.10
CA VAL A 35 -6.45 6.21 5.55
C VAL A 35 -6.51 6.09 4.03
N ILE A 36 -7.49 5.36 3.48
CA ILE A 36 -7.61 5.18 2.02
C ILE A 36 -7.87 6.50 1.31
N ASP A 37 -8.70 7.37 1.87
CA ASP A 37 -8.97 8.68 1.30
C ASP A 37 -7.73 9.58 1.37
N SER A 38 -6.94 9.49 2.44
CA SER A 38 -5.65 10.18 2.54
C SER A 38 -4.65 9.69 1.48
N LEU A 39 -4.58 8.38 1.26
CA LEU A 39 -3.75 7.79 0.19
C LEU A 39 -4.24 8.19 -1.21
N LYS A 40 -5.55 8.29 -1.43
CA LYS A 40 -6.13 8.79 -2.68
C LYS A 40 -5.75 10.26 -2.92
N ARG A 41 -5.84 11.10 -1.89
CA ARG A 41 -5.40 12.51 -1.95
C ARG A 41 -3.91 12.62 -2.25
N LEU A 42 -3.06 11.86 -1.56
CA LEU A 42 -1.63 11.83 -1.82
C LEU A 42 -1.32 11.40 -3.27
N ASN A 43 -1.97 10.35 -3.76
CA ASN A 43 -1.84 9.94 -5.15
C ASN A 43 -2.24 11.04 -6.15
N GLY A 44 -3.23 11.87 -5.81
CA GLY A 44 -3.61 13.04 -6.60
C GLY A 44 -2.48 14.07 -6.73
N VAL A 45 -1.72 14.30 -5.65
CA VAL A 45 -0.55 15.20 -5.64
C VAL A 45 0.63 14.60 -6.39
N LEU A 46 0.86 13.28 -6.27
CA LEU A 46 2.00 12.63 -6.90
C LEU A 46 1.86 12.46 -8.41
N ARG A 47 0.63 12.26 -8.93
CA ARG A 47 0.40 11.97 -10.35
C ARG A 47 0.97 13.01 -11.32
N PRO A 48 0.80 14.33 -11.11
CA PRO A 48 1.42 15.34 -11.97
C PRO A 48 2.96 15.34 -11.93
N LEU A 49 3.56 14.82 -10.86
CA LEU A 49 5.01 14.77 -10.63
C LEU A 49 5.62 13.41 -11.03
N ALA A 50 4.78 12.42 -11.35
CA ALA A 50 5.21 11.04 -11.48
C ALA A 50 5.97 10.79 -12.78
N VAL A 51 7.21 10.34 -12.65
CA VAL A 51 8.00 9.79 -13.75
C VAL A 51 8.08 8.28 -13.59
N LYS A 52 7.60 7.54 -14.60
CA LYS A 52 7.68 6.08 -14.58
C LYS A 52 8.99 5.65 -15.23
N LEU A 53 9.97 5.33 -14.38
CA LEU A 53 11.22 4.72 -14.84
C LEU A 53 10.97 3.32 -15.41
N ASP A 54 11.75 2.91 -16.40
CA ASP A 54 11.79 1.53 -16.89
C ASP A 54 12.69 0.64 -16.01
N ALA A 55 12.89 -0.61 -16.39
CA ALA A 55 13.67 -1.56 -15.60
C ALA A 55 15.18 -1.24 -15.59
N ASP A 56 15.69 -0.66 -16.67
CA ASP A 56 17.11 -0.38 -16.85
C ASP A 56 17.47 0.94 -16.18
N GLU A 57 16.61 1.97 -16.28
CA GLU A 57 16.72 3.23 -15.55
C GLU A 57 16.72 3.01 -14.02
N ARG A 58 15.91 2.08 -13.52
CA ARG A 58 15.93 1.72 -12.09
C ARG A 58 17.23 1.05 -11.65
N LYS A 59 17.88 0.30 -12.55
CA LYS A 59 19.11 -0.45 -12.25
C LYS A 59 20.37 0.40 -12.39
N SER A 60 20.40 1.30 -13.37
CA SER A 60 21.59 2.08 -13.76
C SER A 60 22.23 2.85 -12.60
N GLY A 61 21.44 3.22 -11.58
CA GLY A 61 21.91 4.01 -10.45
C GLY A 61 22.12 5.48 -10.78
N VAL A 62 22.02 5.86 -12.06
CA VAL A 62 22.07 7.24 -12.52
C VAL A 62 20.90 7.99 -11.90
N GLY A 63 21.20 9.04 -11.14
CA GLY A 63 20.21 9.83 -10.41
C GLY A 63 19.82 9.29 -9.02
N LYS A 64 20.40 8.17 -8.56
CA LYS A 64 20.24 7.74 -7.16
C LYS A 64 21.17 8.55 -6.27
N LEU A 65 20.59 9.37 -5.40
CA LEU A 65 21.34 10.11 -4.39
C LEU A 65 21.51 9.27 -3.11
N LEU A 66 22.71 9.33 -2.54
CA LEU A 66 23.02 8.83 -1.22
C LEU A 66 22.27 9.65 -0.15
N LYS A 67 22.18 9.09 1.07
CA LYS A 67 21.56 9.79 2.19
C LYS A 67 22.35 11.08 2.49
N GLY A 68 21.65 12.21 2.49
CA GLY A 68 22.25 13.54 2.74
C GLY A 68 22.93 14.18 1.53
N GLU A 69 23.11 13.47 0.42
CA GLU A 69 23.78 14.01 -0.77
C GLU A 69 23.02 15.19 -1.38
N ALA A 70 21.68 15.16 -1.40
CA ALA A 70 20.86 16.24 -1.91
C ALA A 70 21.12 17.59 -1.18
N ALA A 71 21.35 17.54 0.13
CA ALA A 71 21.65 18.74 0.93
C ALA A 71 23.03 19.32 0.60
N GLU A 72 24.02 18.46 0.33
CA GLU A 72 25.35 18.89 -0.10
C GLU A 72 25.32 19.46 -1.53
N LEU A 73 24.62 18.81 -2.45
CA LEU A 73 24.42 19.30 -3.82
C LEU A 73 23.68 20.64 -3.85
N LEU A 74 22.75 20.88 -2.92
CA LEU A 74 22.07 22.17 -2.79
C LEU A 74 23.06 23.30 -2.44
N LYS A 75 24.09 23.03 -1.63
CA LYS A 75 25.15 24.01 -1.35
C LYS A 75 25.96 24.31 -2.62
N VAL A 76 26.23 23.28 -3.44
CA VAL A 76 26.91 23.44 -4.75
C VAL A 76 26.06 24.31 -5.68
N ALA A 77 24.76 24.04 -5.80
CA ALA A 77 23.84 24.84 -6.62
C ALA A 77 23.84 26.32 -6.19
N ARG A 78 23.75 26.60 -4.89
CA ARG A 78 23.81 27.98 -4.35
C ARG A 78 25.14 28.65 -4.66
N PHE A 79 26.25 27.95 -4.50
CA PHE A 79 27.57 28.49 -4.83
C PHE A 79 27.72 28.78 -6.33
N ALA A 80 27.22 27.89 -7.18
CA ALA A 80 27.20 28.06 -8.64
C ALA A 80 26.39 29.29 -9.06
N MET A 81 25.23 29.52 -8.44
CA MET A 81 24.41 30.71 -8.67
C MET A 81 25.09 32.00 -8.23
N ALA A 82 25.82 31.97 -7.11
CA ALA A 82 26.61 33.12 -6.65
C ALA A 82 27.84 33.40 -7.55
N ASN A 83 28.26 32.42 -8.35
CA ASN A 83 29.47 32.49 -9.17
C ASN A 83 29.20 32.01 -10.62
N PRO A 84 28.28 32.64 -11.37
CA PRO A 84 27.79 32.13 -12.66
C PRO A 84 28.88 32.02 -13.74
N ALA A 85 29.92 32.87 -13.65
CA ALA A 85 31.05 32.83 -14.58
C ALA A 85 31.81 31.48 -14.54
N LEU A 86 31.83 30.80 -13.39
CA LEU A 86 32.53 29.52 -13.20
C LEU A 86 31.76 28.33 -13.79
N VAL A 87 30.44 28.46 -13.92
CA VAL A 87 29.54 27.37 -14.35
C VAL A 87 28.92 27.60 -15.72
N LYS A 88 29.33 28.65 -16.43
CA LYS A 88 28.83 28.99 -17.78
C LYS A 88 28.89 27.81 -18.77
N GLY A 89 29.90 26.95 -18.67
CA GLY A 89 30.04 25.76 -19.52
C GLY A 89 29.00 24.66 -19.27
N PHE A 90 28.25 24.74 -18.18
CA PHE A 90 27.22 23.76 -17.80
C PHE A 90 25.79 24.21 -18.11
N ALA A 91 25.57 25.47 -18.51
CA ALA A 91 24.24 26.01 -18.82
C ALA A 91 23.50 25.18 -19.88
N ALA A 92 24.18 24.70 -20.92
CA ALA A 92 23.56 23.84 -21.93
C ALA A 92 23.22 22.41 -21.45
N LYS A 93 23.55 22.05 -20.20
CA LYS A 93 23.44 20.70 -19.64
C LYS A 93 22.60 20.61 -18.36
N ASP A 94 22.12 21.72 -17.82
CA ASP A 94 21.32 21.73 -16.58
C ASP A 94 19.84 21.37 -16.81
N GLY A 95 19.44 21.18 -18.08
CA GLY A 95 18.06 20.84 -18.43
C GLY A 95 17.09 22.01 -18.38
N GLY A 96 17.62 23.24 -18.29
CA GLY A 96 16.88 24.48 -18.31
C GLY A 96 16.37 24.92 -19.69
N VAL A 97 15.71 26.07 -19.71
CA VAL A 97 15.17 26.72 -20.90
C VAL A 97 16.25 27.55 -21.62
N ASP A 98 17.16 28.21 -20.90
CA ASP A 98 18.19 29.06 -21.49
C ASP A 98 19.56 28.38 -21.50
N PRO A 99 20.06 27.90 -22.66
CA PRO A 99 21.34 27.22 -22.75
C PRO A 99 22.57 28.12 -22.45
N LYS A 100 22.37 29.42 -22.20
CA LYS A 100 23.44 30.38 -21.89
C LYS A 100 23.51 30.74 -20.40
N VAL A 101 22.46 30.43 -19.63
CA VAL A 101 22.36 30.77 -18.21
C VAL A 101 22.30 29.47 -17.41
N PHE A 102 23.13 29.37 -16.37
CA PHE A 102 23.06 28.23 -15.47
C PHE A 102 21.83 28.39 -14.54
N GLU A 103 20.84 27.52 -14.70
CA GLU A 103 19.57 27.57 -13.98
C GLU A 103 19.65 26.82 -12.64
N GLY A 104 20.49 27.34 -11.74
CA GLY A 104 20.72 26.71 -10.43
C GLY A 104 19.46 26.55 -9.57
N ASP A 105 18.47 27.45 -9.71
CA ASP A 105 17.18 27.35 -9.02
C ASP A 105 16.35 26.14 -9.50
N LEU A 106 16.42 25.82 -10.80
CA LEU A 106 15.75 24.64 -11.35
C LEU A 106 16.32 23.36 -10.73
N LEU A 107 17.65 23.25 -10.70
CA LEU A 107 18.34 22.11 -10.09
C LEU A 107 18.08 22.01 -8.59
N ALA A 108 18.07 23.15 -7.87
CA ALA A 108 17.69 23.19 -6.46
C ALA A 108 16.24 22.71 -6.25
N GLY A 109 15.32 23.06 -7.14
CA GLY A 109 13.95 22.57 -7.15
C GLY A 109 13.86 21.05 -7.31
N HIS A 110 14.65 20.47 -8.23
CA HIS A 110 14.73 19.01 -8.38
C HIS A 110 15.24 18.31 -7.11
N LEU A 111 16.26 18.87 -6.45
CA LEU A 111 16.77 18.34 -5.18
C LEU A 111 15.74 18.43 -4.05
N ALA A 112 14.96 19.52 -3.99
CA ALA A 112 13.90 19.70 -3.01
C ALA A 112 12.77 18.67 -3.19
N VAL A 113 12.35 18.42 -4.43
CA VAL A 113 11.36 17.37 -4.74
C VAL A 113 11.90 15.99 -4.42
N HIS A 114 13.17 15.71 -4.74
CA HIS A 114 13.83 14.46 -4.37
C HIS A 114 13.77 14.21 -2.86
N GLU A 115 14.19 15.18 -2.05
CA GLU A 115 14.24 15.03 -0.60
C GLU A 115 12.83 14.81 -0.04
N ALA A 116 11.86 15.64 -0.44
CA ALA A 116 10.48 15.51 -0.01
C ALA A 116 9.88 14.14 -0.37
N ALA A 117 10.11 13.66 -1.61
CA ALA A 117 9.64 12.35 -2.05
C ALA A 117 10.31 11.21 -1.28
N ARG A 118 11.61 11.32 -0.99
CA ARG A 118 12.36 10.33 -0.23
C ARG A 118 11.88 10.25 1.21
N THR A 119 11.81 11.37 1.92
CA THR A 119 11.32 11.43 3.31
C THR A 119 9.91 10.88 3.42
N LEU A 120 9.03 11.28 2.48
CA LEU A 120 7.66 10.77 2.45
C LEU A 120 7.61 9.27 2.19
N ARG A 121 8.43 8.75 1.25
CA ARG A 121 8.51 7.30 0.99
C ARG A 121 8.91 6.55 2.24
N ASP A 122 9.98 6.99 2.91
CA ASP A 122 10.51 6.33 4.11
C ASP A 122 9.44 6.31 5.23
N ALA A 123 8.76 7.44 5.48
CA ALA A 123 7.70 7.53 6.48
C ALA A 123 6.49 6.65 6.14
N VAL A 124 6.01 6.69 4.89
CA VAL A 124 4.88 5.84 4.46
C VAL A 124 5.23 4.36 4.55
N GLU A 125 6.46 3.98 4.21
CA GLU A 125 6.92 2.60 4.26
C GLU A 125 6.99 2.06 5.70
N GLU A 126 7.48 2.87 6.64
CA GLU A 126 7.52 2.55 8.07
C GLU A 126 6.11 2.36 8.65
N GLU A 127 5.25 3.37 8.53
CA GLU A 127 3.87 3.34 9.04
C GLU A 127 3.03 2.23 8.40
N SER A 128 3.21 1.98 7.10
CA SER A 128 2.47 0.92 6.39
C SER A 128 2.85 -0.46 6.91
N ARG A 129 4.13 -0.71 7.23
CA ARG A 129 4.57 -2.00 7.77
C ARG A 129 3.93 -2.27 9.13
N GLU A 130 3.97 -1.28 10.03
CA GLU A 130 3.38 -1.41 11.36
C GLU A 130 1.86 -1.62 11.29
N MET A 131 1.17 -0.77 10.51
CA MET A 131 -0.28 -0.88 10.32
C MET A 131 -0.69 -2.25 9.77
N LEU A 132 0.01 -2.76 8.75
CA LEU A 132 -0.30 -4.07 8.16
C LEU A 132 -0.06 -5.21 9.14
N SER A 133 0.98 -5.12 9.99
CA SER A 133 1.22 -6.09 11.06
C SER A 133 0.06 -6.10 12.05
N LEU A 134 -0.33 -4.93 12.56
CA LEU A 134 -1.41 -4.80 13.54
C LEU A 134 -2.75 -5.30 13.01
N LEU A 135 -3.09 -4.98 11.74
CA LEU A 135 -4.31 -5.48 11.10
C LEU A 135 -4.28 -7.00 10.94
N GLY A 136 -3.13 -7.57 10.55
CA GLY A 136 -2.93 -9.01 10.42
C GLY A 136 -3.11 -9.72 11.76
N ASP A 137 -2.40 -9.26 12.79
CA ASP A 137 -2.45 -9.83 14.14
C ASP A 137 -3.85 -9.71 14.74
N LEU A 138 -4.52 -8.57 14.57
CA LEU A 138 -5.89 -8.37 15.03
C LEU A 138 -6.85 -9.36 14.35
N ALA A 139 -6.76 -9.54 13.03
CA ALA A 139 -7.61 -10.47 12.30
C ALA A 139 -7.40 -11.93 12.76
N ILE A 140 -6.14 -12.35 12.91
CA ILE A 140 -5.78 -13.68 13.42
C ILE A 140 -6.30 -13.86 14.84
N HIS A 141 -6.04 -12.91 15.73
CA HIS A 141 -6.45 -12.98 17.13
C HIS A 141 -7.98 -13.10 17.27
N ARG A 142 -8.75 -12.27 16.55
CA ARG A 142 -10.22 -12.38 16.55
C ARG A 142 -10.70 -13.73 16.01
N GLY A 143 -10.01 -14.26 14.99
CA GLY A 143 -10.24 -15.62 14.50
C GLY A 143 -9.96 -16.71 15.54
N VAL A 144 -8.86 -16.59 16.30
CA VAL A 144 -8.50 -17.53 17.38
C VAL A 144 -9.56 -17.56 18.48
N LEU A 145 -10.12 -16.40 18.84
CA LEU A 145 -11.17 -16.32 19.87
C LEU A 145 -12.49 -16.96 19.42
N ALA A 146 -12.88 -16.77 18.15
CA ALA A 146 -14.19 -17.19 17.66
C ALA A 146 -14.22 -18.62 17.08
N ARG A 147 -13.21 -18.97 16.28
CA ARG A 147 -13.23 -20.18 15.43
C ARG A 147 -13.35 -21.49 16.22
N PRO A 148 -12.58 -21.76 17.30
CA PRO A 148 -12.65 -23.05 17.98
C PRO A 148 -14.03 -23.36 18.55
N VAL A 149 -14.66 -22.36 19.18
CA VAL A 149 -15.98 -22.50 19.80
C VAL A 149 -17.05 -22.73 18.74
N LEU A 150 -17.05 -21.92 17.67
CA LEU A 150 -18.01 -22.04 16.58
C LEU A 150 -17.85 -23.35 15.79
N LEU A 151 -16.62 -23.84 15.59
CA LEU A 151 -16.38 -25.13 14.95
C LEU A 151 -16.85 -26.30 15.81
N ASN A 152 -16.72 -26.22 17.13
CA ASN A 152 -17.25 -27.25 18.03
C ASN A 152 -18.79 -27.26 18.01
N ALA A 153 -19.42 -26.09 18.04
CA ALA A 153 -20.87 -25.96 17.89
C ALA A 153 -21.34 -26.52 16.53
N TYR A 154 -20.65 -26.17 15.44
CA TYR A 154 -20.95 -26.70 14.11
C TYR A 154 -20.90 -28.23 14.07
N LYS A 155 -19.87 -28.88 14.65
CA LYS A 155 -19.77 -30.34 14.69
C LYS A 155 -20.98 -30.98 15.37
N LEU A 156 -21.43 -30.42 16.49
CA LEU A 156 -22.64 -30.88 17.18
C LEU A 156 -23.88 -30.70 16.29
N PHE A 157 -24.07 -29.53 15.71
CA PHE A 157 -25.23 -29.26 14.85
C PHE A 157 -25.23 -30.09 13.57
N ALA A 158 -24.07 -30.38 13.00
CA ALA A 158 -23.94 -31.26 11.84
C ALA A 158 -24.35 -32.70 12.16
N GLN A 159 -24.11 -33.19 13.38
CA GLN A 159 -24.61 -34.50 13.82
C GLN A 159 -26.13 -34.50 13.99
N ILE A 160 -26.68 -33.46 14.61
CA ILE A 160 -28.14 -33.30 14.78
C ILE A 160 -28.84 -33.22 13.42
N ALA A 161 -28.27 -32.47 12.48
CA ALA A 161 -28.78 -32.31 11.11
C ALA A 161 -28.91 -33.62 10.31
N GLN A 162 -28.25 -34.71 10.73
CA GLN A 162 -28.44 -36.02 10.09
C GLN A 162 -29.85 -36.59 10.33
N ASN A 163 -30.48 -36.22 11.45
CA ASN A 163 -31.77 -36.75 11.87
C ASN A 163 -32.85 -35.67 12.00
N ASP A 164 -32.48 -34.38 11.97
CA ASP A 164 -33.38 -33.23 12.05
C ASP A 164 -33.33 -32.41 10.74
N THR A 165 -34.41 -32.47 9.97
CA THR A 165 -34.53 -31.78 8.68
C THR A 165 -34.61 -30.25 8.82
N ALA A 166 -35.10 -29.72 9.94
CA ALA A 166 -35.15 -28.29 10.19
C ALA A 166 -33.74 -27.75 10.45
N VAL A 167 -32.94 -28.44 11.26
CA VAL A 167 -31.53 -28.07 11.51
C VAL A 167 -30.70 -28.22 10.23
N HIS A 168 -30.91 -29.29 9.46
CA HIS A 168 -30.25 -29.48 8.17
C HIS A 168 -30.57 -28.35 7.18
N SER A 169 -31.84 -27.96 7.08
CA SER A 169 -32.28 -26.86 6.21
C SER A 169 -31.63 -25.52 6.61
N ALA A 170 -31.62 -25.22 7.91
CA ALA A 170 -31.05 -23.98 8.44
C ALA A 170 -29.53 -23.86 8.24
N LEU A 171 -28.80 -24.99 8.25
CA LEU A 171 -27.34 -25.01 8.16
C LEU A 171 -26.80 -25.52 6.82
N LYS A 172 -27.66 -25.71 5.80
CA LYS A 172 -27.28 -26.32 4.52
C LYS A 172 -26.03 -25.69 3.90
N SER A 173 -25.98 -24.36 3.79
CA SER A 173 -24.83 -23.65 3.21
C SER A 173 -23.54 -23.80 4.03
N VAL A 174 -23.66 -23.90 5.36
CA VAL A 174 -22.52 -24.11 6.27
C VAL A 174 -21.98 -25.54 6.12
N ILE A 175 -22.87 -26.53 6.03
CA ILE A 175 -22.50 -27.93 5.80
C ILE A 175 -21.81 -28.07 4.45
N GLU A 176 -22.36 -27.48 3.39
CA GLU A 176 -21.76 -27.47 2.05
C GLU A 176 -20.38 -26.80 2.04
N PHE A 177 -20.20 -25.72 2.82
CA PHE A 177 -18.92 -25.05 2.94
C PHE A 177 -17.84 -25.95 3.57
N PHE A 178 -18.15 -26.58 4.70
CA PHE A 178 -17.19 -27.42 5.43
C PHE A 178 -17.00 -28.84 4.85
N SER A 179 -17.91 -29.29 3.97
CA SER A 179 -17.80 -30.59 3.28
C SER A 179 -16.90 -30.54 2.05
N ARG A 180 -16.47 -29.35 1.60
CA ARG A 180 -15.54 -29.20 0.48
C ARG A 180 -14.13 -29.65 0.89
N PRO A 181 -13.42 -30.44 0.06
CA PRO A 181 -12.03 -30.77 0.33
C PRO A 181 -11.18 -29.49 0.37
N GLN A 182 -10.41 -29.30 1.44
CA GLN A 182 -9.62 -28.08 1.74
C GLN A 182 -8.41 -27.85 0.81
N GLY A 183 -8.44 -28.37 -0.41
CA GLY A 183 -7.35 -28.28 -1.39
C GLY A 183 -7.49 -27.15 -2.42
N ALA A 184 -8.54 -26.32 -2.36
CA ALA A 184 -8.83 -25.34 -3.43
C ALA A 184 -8.88 -23.87 -2.98
N SER A 185 -8.71 -23.56 -1.69
CA SER A 185 -8.96 -22.20 -1.16
C SER A 185 -7.78 -21.51 -0.48
N ASN A 186 -6.60 -22.15 -0.38
CA ASN A 186 -5.37 -21.53 0.14
C ASN A 186 -4.20 -21.68 -0.86
N THR A 187 -4.34 -21.19 -2.08
CA THR A 187 -3.19 -20.88 -2.96
C THR A 187 -3.03 -19.36 -3.07
N GLY A 188 -2.59 -18.78 -1.96
CA GLY A 188 -2.09 -17.42 -1.88
C GLY A 188 -0.93 -17.40 -0.90
N ALA A 189 0.29 -17.34 -1.43
CA ALA A 189 1.56 -17.15 -0.73
C ALA A 189 2.14 -18.34 0.06
N ALA A 190 2.70 -19.31 -0.67
CA ALA A 190 4.00 -19.89 -0.32
C ALA A 190 4.74 -20.22 -1.63
N GLY A 191 5.84 -19.53 -1.86
CA GLY A 191 6.66 -19.66 -3.07
C GLY A 191 7.30 -21.04 -3.16
N ASP A 192 7.01 -21.73 -4.24
CA ASP A 192 7.72 -22.93 -4.66
C ASP A 192 8.94 -22.47 -5.49
N LYS A 193 10.14 -22.68 -4.95
CA LYS A 193 11.38 -22.71 -5.74
C LYS A 193 11.87 -24.15 -5.71
N PRO A 194 11.97 -24.84 -6.85
CA PRO A 194 12.83 -26.00 -6.94
C PRO A 194 14.28 -25.55 -7.13
N ALA A 195 15.17 -26.31 -6.49
CA ALA A 195 16.60 -26.33 -6.70
C ALA A 195 16.97 -26.84 -8.10
#